data_AF-A0A9P6JMM4-F1
#
_entry.id   AF-A0A9P6JMM4-F1
#
_cell.length_a   1.000
_cell.length_b   1.000
_cell.length_c   1.000
_cell.angle_alpha   90.00
_cell.angle_beta   90.00
_cell.angle_gamma   90.00
#
_symmetry.space_group_name_H-M   'P 1'
#
loop_
_entity.id
_entity.type
_entity.pdbx_description
1 polymer ?
#
loop_
_entity_poly.entity_id
_entity_poly.type
_entity_poly.pdbx_seq_one_letter_code
_entity_poly.pdbx_strand_id
1 'polypeptide(L)'
;MDYESTGGSLKFKDGGGVTKKKKKKTNPSKVRAALEEAKESTPPPSKTIKVIEKTAAERMFEEVQRKRVLKAAMKSHKEKVAELNKKLEELTEHYDIPKVGPG
;
A
#
# COMPACT_ATOMS: atom_id res chain seq x y z
N MET A 1 0.23 -25.15 -22.38
CA MET A 1 0.27 -25.11 -20.90
C MET A 1 -1.08 -24.60 -20.47
N ASP A 2 -2.03 -25.50 -20.29
CA ASP A 2 -3.42 -25.16 -20.05
C ASP A 2 -3.63 -25.04 -18.53
N TYR A 3 -3.85 -23.81 -18.07
CA TYR A 3 -4.11 -23.53 -16.66
C TYR A 3 -5.61 -23.66 -16.40
N GLU A 4 -6.04 -24.81 -15.90
CA GLU A 4 -7.40 -24.98 -15.37
C GLU A 4 -7.54 -24.18 -14.07
N SER A 5 -8.28 -23.07 -14.13
CA SER A 5 -8.63 -22.29 -12.94
C SER A 5 -9.78 -22.97 -12.20
N THR A 6 -9.47 -23.67 -11.11
CA THR A 6 -10.50 -24.21 -10.22
C THR A 6 -11.21 -23.05 -9.51
N GLY A 7 -12.34 -22.63 -10.07
CA GLY A 7 -13.14 -21.49 -9.59
C GLY A 7 -13.88 -21.78 -8.28
N GLY A 8 -13.18 -21.65 -7.14
CA GLY A 8 -13.77 -21.69 -5.81
C GLY A 8 -13.81 -20.31 -5.17
N SER A 9 -14.99 -19.80 -4.81
CA SER A 9 -15.10 -18.52 -4.09
C SER A 9 -14.58 -18.66 -2.65
N LEU A 10 -13.62 -17.82 -2.28
CA LEU A 10 -13.04 -17.77 -0.93
C LEU A 10 -14.11 -17.42 0.12
N LYS A 11 -14.41 -18.34 1.03
CA LYS A 11 -15.37 -18.11 2.12
C LYS A 11 -14.64 -17.64 3.36
N PHE A 12 -14.89 -16.40 3.78
CA PHE A 12 -14.39 -15.86 5.04
C PHE A 12 -15.31 -16.30 6.18
N LYS A 13 -14.71 -16.87 7.24
CA LYS A 13 -15.41 -17.13 8.50
C LYS A 13 -15.46 -15.81 9.26
N ASP A 14 -16.68 -15.34 9.51
CA ASP A 14 -17.05 -14.04 10.10
C ASP A 14 -16.91 -12.81 9.18
N GLY A 15 -17.98 -12.47 8.45
CA GLY A 15 -18.13 -11.16 7.84
C GLY A 15 -19.16 -11.10 6.71
N GLY A 16 -20.41 -10.82 7.06
CA GLY A 16 -21.58 -10.82 6.18
C GLY A 16 -21.52 -9.89 4.97
N GLY A 17 -22.36 -10.22 3.99
CA GLY A 17 -22.45 -9.60 2.67
C GLY A 17 -22.58 -8.08 2.69
N VAL A 18 -21.87 -7.44 1.75
CA VAL A 18 -21.94 -6.00 1.49
C VAL A 18 -23.30 -5.67 0.88
N THR A 19 -24.24 -5.20 1.69
CA THR A 19 -25.47 -4.57 1.20
C THR A 19 -25.14 -3.16 0.71
N LYS A 20 -25.35 -2.89 -0.58
CA LYS A 20 -25.18 -1.55 -1.17
C LYS A 20 -26.21 -0.58 -0.58
N LYS A 21 -25.83 0.15 0.48
CA LYS A 21 -26.62 1.29 1.00
C LYS A 21 -26.49 2.50 0.08
N LYS A 22 -27.64 3.05 -0.32
CA LYS A 22 -27.82 4.26 -1.14
C LYS A 22 -27.16 5.48 -0.45
N LYS A 23 -26.37 6.25 -1.21
CA LYS A 23 -25.55 7.38 -0.70
C LYS A 23 -26.44 8.55 -0.26
N LYS A 24 -26.55 8.80 1.05
CA LYS A 24 -27.23 9.99 1.62
C LYS A 24 -26.26 11.18 1.60
N LYS A 25 -26.66 12.31 1.01
CA LYS A 25 -25.87 13.56 1.03
C LYS A 25 -25.72 14.04 2.48
N THR A 26 -24.49 14.18 2.97
CA THR A 26 -24.18 14.62 4.33
C THR A 26 -23.90 16.12 4.35
N ASN A 27 -24.65 16.85 5.19
CA ASN A 27 -24.45 18.28 5.43
C ASN A 27 -23.10 18.51 6.16
N PRO A 28 -22.30 19.52 5.75
CA PRO A 28 -20.95 19.76 6.27
C PRO A 28 -20.90 20.22 7.73
N SER A 29 -22.04 20.58 8.32
CA SER A 29 -22.14 21.03 9.72
C SER A 29 -21.91 19.92 10.75
N LYS A 30 -22.13 18.64 10.39
CA LYS A 30 -21.97 17.52 11.33
C LYS A 30 -20.52 17.04 11.50
N VAL A 31 -19.64 17.42 10.59
CA VAL A 31 -18.21 17.02 10.60
C VAL A 31 -17.39 17.91 11.55
N ARG A 32 -17.78 19.18 11.72
CA ARG A 32 -17.08 20.12 12.61
C ARG A 32 -17.32 19.83 14.09
N ALA A 33 -18.52 19.38 14.46
CA ALA A 33 -18.83 19.00 15.84
C ALA A 33 -18.05 17.76 16.31
N ALA A 34 -17.81 16.79 15.41
CA ALA A 34 -17.03 15.59 15.72
C ALA A 34 -15.52 15.85 15.89
N LEU A 35 -15.00 17.01 15.45
CA LEU A 35 -13.59 17.37 15.56
C LEU A 35 -13.28 18.07 16.89
N GLU A 36 -14.25 18.77 17.48
CA GLU A 36 -14.09 19.48 18.76
C GLU A 36 -14.26 18.54 19.98
N GLU A 37 -15.04 17.46 19.86
CA GLU A 37 -15.25 16.48 20.95
C GLU A 37 -14.05 15.52 21.15
N ALA A 38 -13.05 15.55 20.26
CA ALA A 38 -11.84 14.72 20.33
C ALA A 38 -10.69 15.35 21.15
N LYS A 39 -10.89 16.53 21.75
CA LYS A 39 -9.87 17.23 22.54
C LYS A 39 -9.96 17.02 24.06
N GLU A 40 -10.99 16.35 24.56
CA GLU A 40 -11.17 16.20 26.01
C GLU A 40 -11.61 14.78 26.37
N SER A 41 -10.66 13.85 26.43
CA SER A 41 -10.67 12.73 27.38
C SER A 41 -9.43 11.84 27.22
N THR A 42 -8.68 11.75 28.32
CA THR A 42 -7.69 10.74 28.69
C THR A 42 -6.33 10.72 27.97
N PRO A 43 -5.20 10.82 28.71
CA PRO A 43 -3.89 10.51 28.14
C PRO A 43 -3.89 9.03 27.73
N PRO A 44 -3.42 8.68 26.52
CA PRO A 44 -3.32 7.28 26.13
C PRO A 44 -2.39 6.56 27.09
N PRO A 45 -2.65 5.28 27.46
CA PRO A 45 -1.75 4.54 28.32
C PRO A 45 -0.37 4.58 27.70
N SER A 46 0.59 5.12 28.47
CA SER A 46 2.01 5.18 28.10
C SER A 46 2.41 3.79 27.63
N LYS A 47 2.54 3.64 26.31
CA LYS A 47 3.00 2.40 25.69
C LYS A 47 4.39 2.20 26.28
N THR A 48 4.51 1.23 27.17
CA THR A 48 5.78 0.80 27.75
C THR A 48 6.68 0.53 26.55
N ILE A 49 7.63 1.43 26.31
CA ILE A 49 8.60 1.30 25.23
C ILE A 49 9.45 0.11 25.63
N LYS A 50 9.08 -1.08 25.15
CA LYS A 50 9.98 -2.23 25.18
C LYS A 50 11.16 -1.80 24.33
N VAL A 51 12.25 -1.39 24.99
CA VAL A 51 13.52 -1.13 24.34
C VAL A 51 14.03 -2.49 23.88
N ILE A 52 13.56 -2.91 22.71
CA ILE A 52 14.10 -4.08 22.03
C ILE A 52 15.50 -3.64 21.62
N GLU A 53 16.51 -4.25 22.24
CA GLU A 53 17.90 -4.03 21.88
C GLU A 53 18.13 -4.52 20.45
N LYS A 54 18.07 -3.58 19.51
CA LYS A 54 18.29 -3.88 18.09
C LYS A 54 19.74 -4.26 17.87
N THR A 55 19.93 -5.39 17.21
CA THR A 55 21.23 -5.83 16.71
C THR A 55 21.78 -4.81 15.69
N ALA A 56 23.10 -4.83 15.43
CA ALA A 56 23.71 -3.91 14.47
C ALA A 56 23.08 -4.02 13.07
N ALA A 57 22.71 -5.24 12.65
CA ALA A 57 22.04 -5.49 11.38
C ALA A 57 20.64 -4.85 11.31
N GLU A 58 19.85 -4.95 12.39
CA GLU A 58 18.51 -4.36 12.46
C GLU A 58 18.55 -2.82 12.41
N ARG A 59 19.56 -2.20 13.05
CA ARG A 59 19.74 -0.74 12.97
C ARG A 59 20.04 -0.27 11.55
N MET A 60 20.97 -0.93 10.86
CA MET A 60 21.29 -0.61 9.47
C MET A 60 20.07 -0.79 8.55
N PHE A 61 19.31 -1.86 8.74
CA PHE A 61 18.09 -2.10 7.98
C PHE A 61 17.03 -1.02 8.22
N GLU A 62 16.83 -0.60 9.47
CA GLU A 62 15.89 0.46 9.81
C GLU A 62 16.29 1.81 9.20
N GLU A 63 17.57 2.15 9.19
CA GLU A 63 18.07 3.35 8.52
C GLU A 63 17.79 3.32 7.01
N VAL A 64 18.03 2.17 6.35
CA VAL A 64 17.72 1.97 4.93
C VAL A 64 16.22 2.09 4.69
N GLN A 65 15.40 1.48 5.55
CA GLN A 65 13.94 1.60 5.46
C GLN A 65 13.47 3.04 5.60
N ARG A 66 13.96 3.78 6.60
CA ARG A 66 13.64 5.20 6.80
C ARG A 66 13.99 6.01 5.56
N LYS A 67 15.18 5.80 4.99
CA LYS A 67 15.59 6.45 3.73
C LYS A 67 14.67 6.11 2.55
N ARG A 68 14.20 4.86 2.44
CA ARG A 68 13.26 4.44 1.39
C ARG A 68 11.87 5.05 1.56
N VAL A 69 11.37 5.10 2.79
CA VAL A 69 10.06 5.70 3.10
C VAL A 69 10.07 7.19 2.76
N LEU A 70 11.12 7.93 3.11
CA LEU A 70 11.27 9.33 2.73
C LEU A 70 11.22 9.51 1.21
N LYS A 71 11.99 8.73 0.46
CA LYS A 71 11.97 8.77 -1.02
C LYS A 71 10.60 8.42 -1.61
N ALA A 72 9.90 7.46 -1.02
CA ALA A 72 8.56 7.06 -1.47
C ALA A 72 7.48 8.09 -1.13
N ALA A 73 7.68 8.85 -0.06
CA ALA A 73 6.80 9.94 0.37
C ALA A 73 6.98 11.20 -0.50
N MET A 74 8.17 11.45 -1.03
CA MET A 74 8.45 12.60 -1.90
C MET A 74 7.70 12.53 -3.24
N LYS A 75 7.43 11.33 -3.75
CA LYS A 75 6.76 11.15 -5.05
C LYS A 75 5.23 11.12 -4.92
N SER A 76 4.55 11.94 -5.70
CA SER A 76 3.08 11.89 -5.80
C SER A 76 2.62 10.60 -6.49
N HIS A 77 1.36 10.19 -6.28
CA HIS A 77 0.81 9.02 -6.97
C HIS A 77 0.84 9.19 -8.50
N LYS A 78 0.57 10.42 -8.99
CA LYS A 78 0.61 10.75 -10.41
C LYS A 78 2.01 10.56 -11.00
N GLU A 79 3.05 10.99 -10.30
CA GLU A 79 4.44 10.76 -10.71
C GLU A 79 4.78 9.27 -10.75
N LYS A 80 4.34 8.49 -9.77
CA LYS A 80 4.54 7.02 -9.75
C LYS A 80 3.90 6.34 -10.95
N VAL A 81 2.70 6.77 -11.33
CA VAL A 81 2.00 6.25 -12.52
C VAL A 81 2.72 6.68 -13.80
N ALA A 82 3.17 7.93 -13.89
CA ALA A 82 3.92 8.41 -15.05
C ALA A 82 5.26 7.68 -15.23
N GLU A 83 6.01 7.47 -14.14
CA GLU A 83 7.26 6.69 -14.15
C GLU A 83 7.02 5.24 -14.57
N LEU A 84 5.93 4.62 -14.08
CA LEU A 84 5.56 3.26 -14.45
C LEU A 84 5.22 3.16 -15.95
N ASN A 85 4.41 4.10 -16.47
CA ASN A 85 4.06 4.12 -17.88
C ASN A 85 5.29 4.32 -18.77
N LYS A 86 6.17 5.26 -18.41
CA LYS A 86 7.44 5.47 -19.13
C LYS A 86 8.30 4.21 -19.15
N LYS A 87 8.38 3.49 -18.01
CA LYS A 87 9.12 2.23 -17.92
C LYS A 87 8.50 1.14 -18.79
N LEU A 88 7.17 1.06 -18.85
CA LEU A 88 6.47 0.10 -19.72
C LEU A 88 6.66 0.41 -21.20
N GLU A 89 6.71 1.69 -21.58
CA GLU A 89 7.03 2.13 -22.95
C GLU A 89 8.49 1.81 -23.33
N GLU A 90 9.42 1.96 -22.38
CA GLU A 90 10.85 1.65 -22.59
C GLU A 90 11.16 0.14 -22.60
N LEU A 91 10.30 -0.68 -22.01
CA LEU A 91 10.49 -2.13 -21.96
C LEU A 91 10.28 -2.73 -23.35
N THR A 92 11.33 -3.39 -23.86
CA THR A 92 11.30 -4.07 -25.15
C THR A 92 10.28 -5.21 -25.12
N GLU A 93 9.38 -5.25 -26.10
CA GLU A 93 8.40 -6.32 -26.24
C GLU A 93 9.06 -7.67 -26.58
N HIS A 94 10.22 -7.63 -27.25
CA HIS A 94 10.98 -8.80 -27.65
C HIS A 94 12.13 -9.05 -26.68
N TYR A 95 11.94 -10.09 -25.84
CA TYR A 95 12.95 -10.60 -24.91
C TYR A 95 13.77 -11.75 -25.51
N ASP A 96 13.82 -11.85 -26.84
CA ASP A 96 14.45 -12.98 -27.55
C ASP A 96 15.62 -12.50 -28.40
N ILE A 97 16.69 -13.27 -28.42
CA ILE A 97 17.88 -12.96 -29.22
C ILE A 97 17.62 -13.51 -30.62
N PRO A 98 17.66 -12.67 -31.68
CA PRO A 98 17.48 -13.16 -33.03
C PRO A 98 18.53 -14.25 -33.31
N LYS A 99 18.04 -15.41 -33.76
CA LYS A 99 18.87 -16.59 -34.03
C LYS A 99 19.83 -16.27 -35.17
N VAL A 100 21.08 -15.96 -34.83
CA VAL A 100 22.17 -15.86 -35.80
C VAL A 100 22.54 -17.28 -36.25
N GLY A 101 22.03 -17.66 -37.41
CA GLY A 101 22.40 -18.92 -38.05
C GLY A 101 23.86 -18.85 -38.52
N PRO A 102 24.69 -19.86 -38.23
CA PRO A 102 25.99 -19.98 -38.86
C PRO A 102 25.75 -20.33 -40.34
N GLY A 103 26.12 -19.41 -41.23
CA GLY A 103 26.54 -19.76 -42.58
C GLY A 103 27.92 -20.38 -42.53
#